data_AF-A0A2M8NEY0-F1
#
_entry.id   AF-A0A2M8NEY0-F1
#
_cell.length_a   1.000
_cell.length_b   1.000
_cell.length_c   1.000
_cell.angle_alpha   90.00
_cell.angle_beta   90.00
_cell.angle_gamma   90.00
#
_symmetry.space_group_name_H-M   'P 1'
#
loop_
_entity.id
_entity.type
_entity.pdbx_description
1 polymer ?
#
loop_
_entity_poly.entity_id
_entity_poly.type
_entity_poly.pdbx_seq_one_letter_code
_entity_poly.pdbx_strand_id
1 'polypeptide(L)' 'HMAIGAGYPDTGSKNRSSVHWDMICDMRQDSEIRVDGELFYRNGAFVV' A
#
# COMPACT_ATOMS: atom_id res chain seq x y z
N HIS A 1 1.86 2.91 -2.07
CA HIS A 1 3.18 2.28 -1.81
C HIS A 1 2.96 1.09 -0.90
N MET A 2 3.92 0.17 -0.81
CA MET A 2 3.95 -0.90 0.18
C MET A 2 5.37 -0.98 0.74
N ALA A 3 5.48 -1.08 2.06
CA ALA A 3 6.77 -1.24 2.72
C ALA A 3 7.04 -2.71 3.05
N ILE A 4 8.27 -3.16 2.85
CA ILE A 4 8.77 -4.43 3.38
C ILE A 4 9.67 -4.20 4.60
N GLY A 5 9.57 -5.12 5.56
CA GLY A 5 10.38 -5.11 6.76
C GLY A 5 9.74 -4.38 7.94
N ALA A 6 10.51 -3.56 8.66
CA ALA A 6 10.20 -3.08 9.99
C ALA A 6 8.91 -2.26 9.98
N GLY A 7 7.92 -2.64 10.79
CA GLY A 7 6.74 -1.83 11.00
C GLY A 7 6.86 -0.95 12.24
N TYR A 8 6.20 0.21 12.22
CA TYR A 8 6.14 1.09 13.38
C TYR A 8 5.29 0.44 14.50
N PRO A 9 5.81 0.33 15.74
CA PRO A 9 5.08 -0.31 16.83
C PRO A 9 3.72 0.36 17.14
N ASP A 10 3.63 1.68 16.98
CA ASP A 10 2.42 2.46 17.29
C ASP A 10 1.24 2.14 16.35
N THR A 11 1.49 1.51 15.19
CA THR A 11 0.43 1.01 14.30
C THR A 11 -0.04 -0.40 14.66
N GLY A 12 0.47 -0.97 15.76
CA GLY A 12 0.23 -2.35 16.16
C GLY A 12 1.05 -3.37 15.37
N SER A 13 2.02 -2.92 14.56
CA SER A 13 2.84 -3.83 13.76
C SER A 13 3.72 -4.73 14.65
N LYS A 14 3.75 -6.01 14.29
CA LYS A 14 4.61 -7.03 14.91
C LYS A 14 5.84 -7.35 14.06
N ASN A 15 5.95 -6.78 12.87
CA ASN A 15 7.03 -7.12 11.94
C ASN A 15 8.33 -6.42 12.35
N ARG A 16 9.33 -7.20 12.77
CA ARG A 16 10.63 -6.71 13.21
C ARG A 16 11.68 -7.03 12.15
N SER A 17 12.39 -6.01 11.69
CA SER A 17 13.46 -6.11 10.70
C SER A 17 14.45 -4.97 10.88
N SER A 18 15.66 -5.12 10.36
CA SER A 18 16.65 -4.04 10.24
C SER A 18 16.40 -3.15 9.01
N VAL A 19 15.56 -3.59 8.08
CA VAL A 19 15.22 -2.88 6.85
C VAL A 19 13.79 -2.38 6.95
N HIS A 20 13.57 -1.14 6.53
CA HIS A 20 12.27 -0.59 6.16
C HIS A 20 12.43 0.00 4.76
N TRP A 21 11.74 -0.56 3.78
CA TRP A 21 11.86 -0.10 2.40
C TRP A 21 10.49 0.05 1.74
N ASP A 22 10.17 1.30 1.37
CA ASP A 22 9.01 1.67 0.58
C ASP A 22 9.19 1.41 -0.91
N MET A 23 8.28 0.63 -1.48
CA MET A 23 8.14 0.45 -2.91
C MET A 23 6.94 1.26 -3.42
N ILE A 24 7.19 2.07 -4.44
CA ILE A 24 6.18 2.90 -5.11
C ILE A 24 5.78 2.19 -6.41
N CYS A 25 4.47 2.06 -6.63
CA CYS A 25 3.90 1.62 -7.89
C CYS A 25 3.29 2.83 -8.59
N ASP A 26 3.53 3.00 -9.89
CA ASP A 26 2.84 4.01 -10.68
C ASP A 26 1.39 3.56 -10.90
N MET A 27 0.45 4.42 -10.51
CA MET A 27 -0.99 4.12 -10.52
C MET A 27 -1.76 4.95 -11.56
N ARG A 28 -1.08 5.55 -12.54
CA ARG A 28 -1.73 6.42 -13.53
C ARG A 28 -2.45 5.68 -14.65
N GLN A 29 -2.00 4.48 -15.01
CA GLN A 29 -2.53 3.69 -16.13
C GLN A 29 -2.65 2.22 -15.72
N ASP A 30 -3.64 1.52 -16.28
CA ASP A 30 -3.91 0.10 -16.11
C ASP A 30 -3.75 -0.41 -14.67
N SER A 31 -4.29 0.35 -13.71
CA SER A 31 -4.09 0.09 -12.28
C SER A 31 -5.40 0.17 -11.49
N GLU A 32 -5.50 -0.68 -10.47
CA GLU A 32 -6.63 -0.74 -9.55
C GLU A 32 -6.13 -0.90 -8.11
N ILE A 33 -6.82 -0.26 -7.16
CA ILE A 33 -6.77 -0.63 -5.75
C ILE A 33 -8.17 -1.15 -5.40
N ARG A 34 -8.20 -2.38 -4.88
CA ARG A 34 -9.42 -3.01 -4.37
C ARG A 34 -9.33 -3.16 -2.86
N VAL A 35 -10.39 -2.78 -2.16
CA VAL A 35 -10.51 -2.90 -0.70
C VAL A 35 -11.71 -3.81 -0.45
N ASP A 36 -11.49 -4.90 0.27
CA ASP A 36 -12.52 -5.93 0.54
C ASP A 36 -13.19 -6.48 -0.74
N GLY A 37 -12.45 -6.51 -1.84
CA GLY A 37 -12.92 -6.97 -3.16
C GLY A 37 -13.58 -5.88 -4.02
N GLU A 38 -13.92 -4.74 -3.45
CA GLU A 38 -14.57 -3.62 -4.13
C GLU A 38 -13.56 -2.67 -4.79
N LEU A 39 -13.91 -2.11 -5.95
CA LEU A 39 -13.05 -1.13 -6.63
C LEU A 39 -13.06 0.19 -5.85
N PHE A 40 -11.89 0.62 -5.38
CA PHE A 40 -11.73 1.81 -4.55
C PHE A 40 -10.91 2.93 -5.23
N TYR A 41 -9.97 2.55 -6.10
CA TYR A 41 -9.14 3.47 -6.86
C TYR A 41 -8.86 2.89 -8.24
N ARG A 42 -8.87 3.74 -9.27
CA ARG A 42 -8.52 3.36 -10.65
C ARG A 42 -7.80 4.52 -11.36
N ASN A 43 -6.66 4.21 -11.97
CA ASN A 43 -5.94 5.12 -12.89
C ASN A 43 -5.80 6.57 -12.37
N GLY A 44 -5.26 6.73 -11.17
CA GLY A 44 -4.98 8.06 -10.60
C GLY A 44 -6.09 8.65 -9.74
N ALA A 45 -7.30 8.06 -9.72
CA ALA A 45 -8.46 8.62 -9.05
C ALA A 45 -9.15 7.64 -8.09
N PHE A 46 -9.67 8.18 -6.99
CA PHE A 46 -10.63 7.47 -6.14
C PHE A 46 -11.98 7.37 -6.87
N VAL A 47 -12.69 6.26 -6.68
CA VAL A 47 -14.01 6.01 -7.30
C VAL A 47 -15.17 6.06 -6.30
N VAL A 48 -14.91 6.59 -5.10
CA VAL A 48 -15.85 6.75 -3.98
C VAL A 48 -16.12 8.22 -3.66
#